data_AF-D3AS99-F1
#
_entry.id   AF-D3AS99-F1
#
_cell.length_a   1.000
_cell.length_b   1.000
_cell.length_c   1.000
_cell.angle_alpha   90.00
_cell.angle_beta   90.00
_cell.angle_gamma   90.00
#
_symmetry.space_group_name_H-M   'P 1'
#
loop_
_entity.id
_entity.type
_entity.pdbx_description
1 polymer ?
#
loop_
_entity_poly.entity_id
_entity_poly.type
_entity_poly.pdbx_seq_one_letter_code
_entity_poly.pdbx_strand_id
1 'polypeptide(L)'
;MRDEWFIRGEVPMTKSEVRAVSVEKLELSADSVLYDIGAGTGSVSVEAAAFLPEGTVYAIEKKREAVELLKKNREKFRAERIRIIEGAAPEALEGLEAPTHAFLGGTSGKMADILSLLLEKNPEVRVVVNAITLESVSKVLEWTAGRGIEADIVLVSVSRAKAAGRVHMMMAQNPVYVISFGGRPAQLWNAPGRAERETKNTEYPRLMLAAPKSGSGKTMVTCGLLAAWQKRKLNCRAFKCGPDYIDP
;
A
#
# COMPACT_ATOMS: atom_id res chain seq x y z
N MET A 1 -5.98 -5.28 9.54
CA MET A 1 -6.21 -5.79 10.93
C MET A 1 -6.48 -4.63 11.90
N ARG A 2 -7.18 -4.85 13.03
CA ARG A 2 -7.45 -3.78 14.01
C ARG A 2 -6.22 -3.42 14.84
N ASP A 3 -6.16 -2.17 15.26
CA ASP A 3 -5.07 -1.54 15.99
C ASP A 3 -4.91 -2.12 17.42
N GLU A 4 -6.02 -2.54 18.01
CA GLU A 4 -6.14 -3.04 19.38
C GLU A 4 -5.77 -4.52 19.51
N TRP A 5 -5.65 -5.23 18.38
CA TRP A 5 -5.24 -6.63 18.37
C TRP A 5 -3.74 -6.79 18.61
N PHE A 6 -2.95 -5.75 18.43
CA PHE A 6 -1.50 -5.78 18.63
C PHE A 6 -1.15 -5.49 20.09
N ILE A 7 -0.18 -6.23 20.62
CA ILE A 7 0.46 -5.87 21.89
C ILE A 7 1.17 -4.53 21.66
N ARG A 8 0.94 -3.58 22.57
CA ARG A 8 1.49 -2.22 22.49
C ARG A 8 2.55 -1.99 23.55
N GLY A 9 3.47 -1.08 23.23
CA GLY A 9 4.45 -0.48 24.12
C GLY A 9 4.70 0.97 23.69
N GLU A 10 5.88 1.51 23.96
CA GLU A 10 6.26 2.86 23.50
C GLU A 10 6.73 2.88 22.05
N VAL A 11 6.97 1.70 21.47
CA VAL A 11 7.40 1.51 20.09
C VAL A 11 6.31 2.02 19.13
N PRO A 12 6.66 2.91 18.18
CA PRO A 12 5.71 3.43 17.18
C PRO A 12 5.07 2.32 16.34
N MET A 13 3.80 2.54 15.97
CA MET A 13 3.01 1.60 15.16
C MET A 13 2.30 2.32 14.03
N THR A 14 2.35 1.73 12.83
CA THR A 14 1.50 2.14 11.70
C THR A 14 0.04 1.85 12.02
N LYS A 15 -0.79 2.89 12.04
CA LYS A 15 -2.22 2.79 12.34
C LYS A 15 -2.98 2.05 11.25
N SER A 16 -4.05 1.37 11.61
CA SER A 16 -4.76 0.43 10.74
C SER A 16 -5.18 1.00 9.38
N GLU A 17 -5.62 2.26 9.30
CA GLU A 17 -6.00 2.90 8.03
C GLU A 17 -4.79 3.12 7.12
N VAL A 18 -3.71 3.67 7.67
CA VAL A 18 -2.46 3.86 6.92
C VAL A 18 -1.87 2.51 6.52
N ARG A 19 -1.84 1.55 7.44
CA ARG A 19 -1.34 0.20 7.20
C ARG A 19 -2.13 -0.51 6.10
N ALA A 20 -3.45 -0.38 6.07
CA ALA A 20 -4.27 -0.97 5.01
C ALA A 20 -3.88 -0.43 3.64
N VAL A 21 -3.69 0.89 3.51
CA VAL A 21 -3.21 1.50 2.26
C VAL A 21 -1.79 1.04 1.93
N SER A 22 -0.88 0.99 2.90
CA SER A 22 0.50 0.55 2.68
C SER A 22 0.59 -0.90 2.22
N VAL A 23 -0.17 -1.80 2.84
CA VAL A 23 -0.19 -3.23 2.48
C VAL A 23 -0.83 -3.44 1.12
N GLU A 24 -1.89 -2.71 0.78
CA GLU A 24 -2.47 -2.74 -0.56
C GLU A 24 -1.47 -2.27 -1.62
N LYS A 25 -0.76 -1.16 -1.36
CA LYS A 25 0.28 -0.63 -2.26
C LYS A 25 1.49 -1.56 -2.40
N LEU A 26 1.66 -2.56 -1.53
CA LEU A 26 2.68 -3.58 -1.74
C LEU A 26 2.30 -4.56 -2.83
N GLU A 27 1.01 -4.74 -3.18
CA GLU A 27 0.58 -5.65 -4.25
C GLU A 27 1.12 -7.08 -4.09
N LEU A 28 1.15 -7.57 -2.84
CA LEU A 28 1.75 -8.86 -2.47
C LEU A 28 1.08 -10.05 -3.17
N SER A 29 1.90 -11.00 -3.58
CA SER A 29 1.51 -12.33 -4.07
C SER A 29 1.85 -13.43 -3.07
N ALA A 30 1.26 -14.61 -3.21
CA ALA A 30 1.34 -15.69 -2.23
C ALA A 30 2.77 -16.17 -1.87
N ASP A 31 3.69 -16.02 -2.82
CA ASP A 31 5.10 -16.41 -2.80
C ASP A 31 6.05 -15.23 -2.52
N SER A 32 5.53 -14.04 -2.24
CA SER A 32 6.37 -12.84 -2.12
C SER A 32 7.35 -12.92 -0.95
N VAL A 33 8.59 -12.52 -1.24
CA VAL A 33 9.63 -12.22 -0.25
C VAL A 33 9.58 -10.73 0.06
N LEU A 34 9.11 -10.39 1.26
CA LEU A 34 8.95 -9.01 1.74
C LEU A 34 10.05 -8.66 2.75
N TYR A 35 10.72 -7.53 2.54
CA TYR A 35 11.52 -6.88 3.58
C TYR A 35 10.69 -5.79 4.28
N ASP A 36 10.47 -5.91 5.59
CA ASP A 36 9.89 -4.86 6.43
C ASP A 36 11.03 -4.16 7.20
N ILE A 37 11.46 -3.00 6.69
CA ILE A 37 12.62 -2.25 7.19
C ILE A 37 12.16 -1.19 8.20
N GLY A 38 12.59 -1.37 9.46
CA GLY A 38 12.08 -0.59 10.59
C GLY A 38 10.72 -1.11 11.03
N ALA A 39 10.63 -2.43 11.24
CA ALA A 39 9.38 -3.14 11.49
C ALA A 39 8.64 -2.67 12.77
N GLY A 40 9.37 -2.08 13.74
CA GLY A 40 8.79 -1.53 14.96
C GLY A 40 7.98 -2.58 15.73
N THR A 41 6.69 -2.33 15.88
CA THR A 41 5.75 -3.26 16.54
C THR A 41 5.47 -4.56 15.76
N GLY A 42 5.87 -4.64 14.49
CA GLY A 42 5.55 -5.73 13.57
C GLY A 42 4.16 -5.65 12.94
N SER A 43 3.49 -4.52 13.10
CA SER A 43 2.12 -4.33 12.64
C SER A 43 1.93 -4.57 11.14
N VAL A 44 2.87 -4.09 10.31
CA VAL A 44 2.88 -4.31 8.85
C VAL A 44 3.34 -5.73 8.53
N SER A 45 4.46 -6.18 9.10
CA SER A 45 4.94 -7.57 8.98
C SER A 45 3.86 -8.63 9.19
N VAL A 46 3.07 -8.51 10.28
CA VAL A 46 2.00 -9.47 10.60
C VAL A 46 0.86 -9.41 9.61
N GLU A 47 0.44 -8.22 9.20
CA GLU A 47 -0.65 -8.07 8.23
C GLU A 47 -0.22 -8.57 6.85
N ALA A 48 1.00 -8.26 6.43
CA ALA A 48 1.58 -8.78 5.19
C ALA A 48 1.74 -10.30 5.21
N ALA A 49 2.23 -10.90 6.30
CA ALA A 49 2.42 -12.34 6.41
C ALA A 49 1.13 -13.14 6.19
N ALA A 50 -0.04 -12.55 6.46
CA ALA A 50 -1.33 -13.18 6.20
C ALA A 50 -1.63 -13.40 4.70
N PHE A 51 -0.97 -12.64 3.82
CA PHE A 51 -1.07 -12.78 2.36
C PHE A 51 -0.04 -13.75 1.77
N LEU A 52 0.90 -14.27 2.58
CA LEU A 52 2.08 -15.00 2.14
C LEU A 52 2.07 -16.47 2.61
N PRO A 53 1.15 -17.32 2.13
CA PRO A 53 1.13 -18.72 2.52
C PRO A 53 2.41 -19.46 2.12
N GLU A 54 3.09 -19.04 1.05
CA GLU A 54 4.35 -19.64 0.56
C GLU A 54 5.56 -18.68 0.65
N GLY A 55 5.31 -17.37 0.76
CA GLY A 55 6.32 -16.33 0.89
C GLY A 55 6.94 -16.21 2.29
N THR A 56 7.77 -15.18 2.46
CA THR A 56 8.48 -14.91 3.71
C THR A 56 8.52 -13.41 3.97
N VAL A 57 8.35 -13.01 5.24
CA VAL A 57 8.62 -11.64 5.69
C VAL A 57 9.93 -11.62 6.46
N TYR A 58 10.90 -10.85 6.00
CA TYR A 58 12.08 -10.48 6.77
C TYR A 58 11.78 -9.16 7.47
N ALA A 59 11.61 -9.19 8.79
CA ALA A 59 11.35 -8.02 9.61
C ALA A 59 12.66 -7.52 10.25
N ILE A 60 13.16 -6.39 9.76
CA ILE A 60 14.44 -5.79 10.18
C ILE A 60 14.16 -4.74 11.25
N GLU A 61 14.76 -4.91 12.42
CA GLU A 61 14.68 -3.95 13.51
C GLU A 61 15.95 -3.98 14.37
N LYS A 62 16.41 -2.79 14.80
CA LYS A 62 17.65 -2.62 15.58
C LYS A 62 17.39 -2.33 17.06
N LYS A 63 16.23 -1.75 17.39
CA LYS A 63 15.91 -1.38 18.77
C LYS A 63 15.45 -2.62 19.51
N ARG A 64 16.20 -3.01 20.54
CA ARG A 64 15.92 -4.21 21.34
C ARG A 64 14.47 -4.28 21.84
N GLU A 65 13.93 -3.18 22.36
CA GLU A 65 12.53 -3.13 22.82
C GLU A 65 11.53 -3.40 21.68
N ALA A 66 11.78 -2.86 20.48
CA ALA A 66 10.95 -3.10 19.31
C ALA A 66 11.06 -4.55 18.82
N VAL A 67 12.26 -5.12 18.81
CA VAL A 67 12.48 -6.55 18.52
C VAL A 67 11.71 -7.44 19.49
N GLU A 68 11.79 -7.18 20.80
CA GLU A 68 11.08 -7.95 21.82
C GLU A 68 9.56 -7.86 21.65
N LEU A 69 9.04 -6.67 21.32
CA LEU A 69 7.62 -6.48 21.04
C LEU A 69 7.17 -7.17 19.75
N LEU A 70 7.98 -7.07 18.69
CA LEU A 70 7.79 -7.77 17.42
C LEU A 70 7.73 -9.29 17.62
N LYS A 71 8.63 -9.88 18.44
CA LYS A 71 8.60 -11.30 18.82
C LYS A 71 7.27 -11.68 19.47
N LYS A 72 6.82 -10.90 20.46
CA LYS A 72 5.52 -11.14 21.15
C LYS A 72 4.33 -11.07 20.20
N ASN A 73 4.30 -10.09 19.29
CA ASN A 73 3.24 -9.99 18.29
C ASN A 73 3.29 -11.15 17.29
N ARG A 74 4.47 -11.50 16.78
CA ARG A 74 4.65 -12.66 15.90
C ARG A 74 4.10 -13.93 16.53
N GLU A 75 4.41 -14.19 17.80
CA GLU A 75 3.88 -15.34 18.56
C GLU A 75 2.36 -15.26 18.73
N LYS A 76 1.84 -14.12 19.17
CA LYS A 76 0.40 -13.90 19.38
C LYS A 76 -0.42 -14.20 18.13
N PHE A 77 0.06 -13.76 16.96
CA PHE A 77 -0.62 -13.95 15.68
C PHE A 77 -0.23 -15.25 14.96
N ARG A 78 0.65 -16.07 15.56
CA ARG A 78 1.19 -17.30 14.93
C ARG A 78 1.74 -17.05 13.53
N ALA A 79 2.40 -15.90 13.35
CA ALA A 79 2.93 -15.46 12.07
C ALA A 79 4.31 -16.07 11.80
N GLU A 80 4.36 -17.40 11.62
CA GLU A 80 5.59 -18.18 11.48
C GLU A 80 6.45 -17.80 10.27
N ARG A 81 5.83 -17.18 9.25
CA ARG A 81 6.50 -16.66 8.05
C ARG A 81 7.36 -15.43 8.30
N ILE A 82 7.27 -14.82 9.50
CA ILE A 82 8.09 -13.67 9.87
C ILE A 82 9.44 -14.14 10.44
N ARG A 83 10.51 -13.87 9.69
CA ARG A 83 11.91 -14.00 10.12
C ARG A 83 12.37 -12.65 10.66
N ILE A 84 12.65 -12.60 11.96
CA ILE A 84 13.09 -11.36 12.62
C ILE A 84 14.60 -11.27 12.49
N ILE A 85 15.09 -10.18 11.90
CA ILE A 85 16.52 -9.90 11.72
C ILE A 85 16.87 -8.71 12.62
N GLU A 86 17.63 -8.99 13.67
CA GLU A 86 18.10 -7.96 14.60
C GLU A 86 19.29 -7.22 14.00
N GLY A 87 19.11 -5.95 13.65
CA GLY A 87 20.14 -5.16 13.01
C GLY A 87 19.60 -3.92 12.30
N ALA A 88 20.52 -3.13 11.74
CA ALA A 88 20.19 -1.95 10.95
C ALA A 88 20.34 -2.27 9.45
N ALA A 89 19.40 -1.80 8.63
CA ALA A 89 19.61 -1.75 7.19
C ALA A 89 20.59 -0.60 6.85
N PRO A 90 21.42 -0.73 5.80
CA PRO A 90 21.44 -1.83 4.83
C PRO A 90 22.16 -3.11 5.29
N GLU A 91 23.00 -3.05 6.33
CA GLU A 91 23.90 -4.15 6.70
C GLU A 91 23.16 -5.45 7.05
N ALA A 92 22.03 -5.33 7.75
CA ALA A 92 21.17 -6.46 8.12
C ALA A 92 20.49 -7.16 6.91
N LEU A 93 20.60 -6.62 5.70
CA LEU A 93 20.01 -7.18 4.48
C LEU A 93 20.99 -8.11 3.73
N GLU A 94 22.24 -8.19 4.17
CA GLU A 94 23.26 -9.06 3.58
C GLU A 94 22.93 -10.54 3.81
N GLY A 95 23.21 -11.37 2.79
CA GLY A 95 22.96 -12.83 2.84
C GLY A 95 21.48 -13.25 2.86
N LEU A 96 20.54 -12.31 2.96
CA LEU A 96 19.12 -12.58 2.85
C LEU A 96 18.70 -12.85 1.40
N GLU A 97 17.68 -13.69 1.23
CA GLU A 97 17.03 -14.00 -0.05
C GLU A 97 16.57 -12.72 -0.77
N ALA A 98 16.80 -12.63 -2.08
CA ALA A 98 16.49 -11.42 -2.84
C ALA A 98 15.01 -11.01 -2.66
N PRO A 99 14.73 -9.74 -2.26
CA PRO A 99 13.37 -9.31 -2.00
C PRO A 99 12.60 -9.13 -3.30
N THR A 100 11.36 -9.61 -3.32
CA THR A 100 10.38 -9.21 -4.34
C THR A 100 9.71 -7.89 -3.97
N HIS A 101 9.58 -7.63 -2.66
CA HIS A 101 8.89 -6.49 -2.10
C HIS A 101 9.68 -5.90 -0.93
N ALA A 102 9.55 -4.59 -0.72
CA ALA A 102 10.12 -3.90 0.41
C ALA A 102 9.15 -2.84 0.95
N PHE A 103 8.96 -2.84 2.26
CA PHE A 103 8.28 -1.80 3.01
C PHE A 103 9.29 -1.06 3.89
N LEU A 104 9.29 0.28 3.83
CA LEU A 104 10.18 1.13 4.60
C LEU A 104 9.36 1.97 5.57
N GLY A 105 9.33 1.55 6.84
CA GLY A 105 8.70 2.27 7.95
C GLY A 105 9.66 3.20 8.71
N GLY A 106 10.97 2.92 8.67
CA GLY A 106 11.98 3.76 9.30
C GLY A 106 13.40 3.45 8.82
N THR A 107 14.07 4.45 8.22
CA THR A 107 15.39 4.26 7.57
C THR A 107 16.57 4.81 8.35
N SER A 108 16.34 5.46 9.50
CA SER A 108 17.39 6.09 10.32
C SER A 108 18.35 6.98 9.53
N GLY A 109 17.86 7.64 8.46
CA GLY A 109 18.65 8.51 7.60
C GLY A 109 19.32 7.84 6.39
N LYS A 110 19.36 6.50 6.33
CA LYS A 110 20.01 5.72 5.25
C LYS A 110 19.09 5.38 4.07
N MET A 111 18.12 6.26 3.75
CA MET A 111 17.08 6.00 2.74
C MET A 111 17.69 5.63 1.37
N ALA A 112 18.58 6.47 0.84
CA ALA A 112 19.16 6.28 -0.48
C ALA A 112 20.00 4.99 -0.60
N ASP A 113 20.75 4.64 0.45
CA ASP A 113 21.59 3.44 0.49
C ASP A 113 20.72 2.17 0.49
N ILE A 114 19.66 2.18 1.30
CA ILE A 114 18.68 1.08 1.36
C ILE A 114 18.01 0.89 0.00
N LEU A 115 17.50 1.97 -0.60
CA LEU A 115 16.83 1.89 -1.90
C LEU A 115 17.76 1.39 -3.02
N SER A 116 19.03 1.83 -2.99
CA SER A 116 20.04 1.39 -3.97
C SER A 116 20.35 -0.11 -3.81
N LEU A 117 20.53 -0.59 -2.57
CA LEU A 117 20.75 -2.01 -2.30
C LEU A 117 19.55 -2.88 -2.69
N LEU A 118 18.33 -2.40 -2.49
CA LEU A 118 17.11 -3.12 -2.90
C LEU A 118 17.07 -3.32 -4.42
N LEU A 119 17.34 -2.28 -5.21
CA LEU A 119 17.40 -2.39 -6.68
C LEU A 119 18.56 -3.28 -7.14
N GLU A 120 19.71 -3.21 -6.47
CA GLU A 120 20.86 -4.08 -6.79
C GLU A 120 20.50 -5.55 -6.58
N LYS A 121 19.83 -5.88 -5.47
CA LYS A 121 19.37 -7.25 -5.20
C LYS A 121 18.26 -7.72 -6.15
N ASN A 122 17.35 -6.82 -6.53
CA ASN A 122 16.28 -7.11 -7.47
C ASN A 122 15.83 -5.83 -8.21
N PRO A 123 16.15 -5.68 -9.51
CA PRO A 123 15.73 -4.54 -10.31
C PRO A 123 14.21 -4.37 -10.45
N GLU A 124 13.44 -5.44 -10.21
CA GLU A 124 11.97 -5.45 -10.29
C GLU A 124 11.31 -5.33 -8.90
N VAL A 125 12.06 -5.00 -7.85
CA VAL A 125 11.50 -4.91 -6.48
C VAL A 125 10.39 -3.87 -6.40
N ARG A 126 9.26 -4.25 -5.80
CA ARG A 126 8.18 -3.33 -5.46
C ARG A 126 8.46 -2.68 -4.11
N VAL A 127 8.50 -1.36 -4.06
CA VAL A 127 8.83 -0.62 -2.83
C VAL A 127 7.67 0.25 -2.39
N VAL A 128 7.36 0.19 -1.10
CA VAL A 128 6.43 1.10 -0.41
C VAL A 128 7.16 1.77 0.75
N VAL A 129 7.05 3.09 0.83
CA VAL A 129 7.65 3.91 1.88
C VAL A 129 6.55 4.68 2.60
N ASN A 130 6.52 4.59 3.93
CA ASN A 130 5.72 5.48 4.75
C ASN A 130 6.61 6.61 5.28
N ALA A 131 6.27 7.86 4.92
CA ALA A 131 7.00 9.05 5.32
C ALA A 131 6.07 10.06 6.01
N ILE A 132 6.55 10.67 7.09
CA ILE A 132 5.85 11.76 7.80
C ILE A 132 6.52 13.10 7.50
N THR A 133 7.85 13.11 7.44
CA THR A 133 8.61 14.35 7.24
C THR A 133 8.80 14.65 5.77
N LEU A 134 8.81 15.94 5.42
CA LEU A 134 9.01 16.38 4.03
C LEU A 134 10.42 16.03 3.53
N GLU A 135 11.43 16.00 4.40
CA GLU A 135 12.79 15.58 4.06
C GLU A 135 12.82 14.11 3.63
N SER A 136 12.00 13.26 4.27
CA SER A 136 11.90 11.84 3.89
C SER A 136 11.22 11.69 2.53
N VAL A 137 10.18 12.47 2.28
CA VAL A 137 9.51 12.54 0.97
C VAL A 137 10.50 13.02 -0.11
N SER A 138 11.17 14.14 0.12
CA SER A 138 12.14 14.72 -0.83
C SER A 138 13.23 13.72 -1.20
N LYS A 139 13.81 13.03 -0.22
CA LYS A 139 14.86 12.02 -0.46
C LYS A 139 14.39 10.88 -1.35
N VAL A 140 13.15 10.41 -1.16
CA VAL A 140 12.59 9.35 -2.03
C VAL A 140 12.41 9.89 -3.44
N LEU A 141 11.81 11.08 -3.59
CA LEU A 141 11.54 11.68 -4.90
C LEU A 141 12.81 12.04 -5.68
N GLU A 142 13.82 12.60 -5.01
CA GLU A 142 15.13 12.86 -5.62
C GLU A 142 15.79 11.56 -6.08
N TRP A 143 15.73 10.52 -5.26
CA TRP A 143 16.35 9.24 -5.57
C TRP A 143 15.66 8.54 -6.76
N THR A 144 14.33 8.59 -6.85
CA THR A 144 13.55 8.01 -7.96
C THR A 144 13.71 8.85 -9.23
N ALA A 145 13.65 10.18 -9.13
CA ALA A 145 13.83 11.10 -10.26
C ALA A 145 15.21 10.94 -10.91
N GLY A 146 16.27 10.81 -10.09
CA GLY A 146 17.63 10.56 -10.57
C GLY A 146 17.82 9.23 -11.33
N ARG A 147 16.81 8.35 -11.34
CA ARG A 147 16.82 7.05 -12.02
C ARG A 147 15.71 6.90 -13.06
N GLY A 148 14.92 7.94 -13.30
CA GLY A 148 13.77 7.86 -14.20
C GLY A 148 12.66 6.91 -13.72
N ILE A 149 12.59 6.65 -12.41
CA ILE A 149 11.55 5.83 -11.80
C ILE A 149 10.38 6.74 -11.42
N GLU A 150 9.19 6.43 -11.93
CA GLU A 150 7.97 7.13 -11.54
C GLU A 150 7.48 6.63 -10.18
N ALA A 151 7.18 7.56 -9.27
CA ALA A 151 6.66 7.25 -7.95
C ALA A 151 5.20 7.67 -7.84
N ASP A 152 4.35 6.74 -7.40
CA ASP A 152 2.97 7.02 -6.98
C ASP A 152 2.97 7.48 -5.52
N ILE A 153 2.30 8.59 -5.24
CA ILE A 153 2.34 9.26 -3.93
C ILE A 153 0.91 9.50 -3.46
N VAL A 154 0.59 8.97 -2.29
CA VAL A 154 -0.72 9.16 -1.64
C VAL A 154 -0.52 9.78 -0.27
N LEU A 155 -1.20 10.89 0.01
CA LEU A 155 -1.29 11.43 1.36
C LEU A 155 -2.52 10.87 2.08
N VAL A 156 -2.29 10.17 3.19
CA VAL A 156 -3.35 9.59 4.03
C VAL A 156 -3.55 10.46 5.25
N SER A 157 -4.73 11.10 5.34
CA SER A 157 -5.16 11.92 6.47
C SER A 157 -6.35 11.28 7.16
N VAL A 158 -6.22 10.98 8.45
CA VAL A 158 -7.23 10.23 9.21
C VAL A 158 -7.61 11.00 10.46
N SER A 159 -8.92 11.11 10.72
CA SER A 159 -9.47 11.63 11.96
C SER A 159 -10.38 10.59 12.59
N ARG A 160 -10.14 10.23 13.86
CA ARG A 160 -10.96 9.26 14.59
C ARG A 160 -11.79 9.95 15.66
N ALA A 161 -13.06 9.57 15.78
CA ALA A 161 -13.90 10.03 16.87
C ALA A 161 -13.40 9.47 18.20
N LYS A 162 -13.25 10.34 19.21
CA LYS A 162 -13.03 9.97 20.61
C LYS A 162 -14.18 10.53 21.45
N ALA A 163 -14.81 9.67 22.25
CA ALA A 163 -15.85 10.11 23.17
C ALA A 163 -15.27 11.08 24.21
N ALA A 164 -15.97 12.20 24.42
CA ALA A 164 -15.69 13.22 25.43
C ALA A 164 -17.01 13.51 26.16
N GLY A 165 -17.34 12.67 27.15
CA GLY A 165 -18.65 12.70 27.79
C GLY A 165 -19.76 12.24 26.85
N ARG A 166 -20.74 13.10 26.58
CA ARG A 166 -21.89 12.81 25.68
C ARG A 166 -21.65 13.19 24.21
N VAL A 167 -20.50 13.77 23.90
CA VAL A 167 -20.14 14.23 22.55
C VAL A 167 -18.94 13.47 22.01
N HIS A 168 -18.75 13.51 20.69
CA HIS A 168 -17.60 12.93 20.02
C HIS A 168 -16.71 14.03 19.46
N MET A 169 -15.42 13.98 19.80
CA MET A 169 -14.41 14.88 19.25
C MET A 169 -13.62 14.14 18.17
N MET A 170 -13.46 14.76 16.99
CA MET A 170 -12.62 14.22 15.93
C MET A 170 -11.16 14.51 16.24
N MET A 171 -10.39 13.46 16.52
CA MET A 171 -8.96 13.53 16.77
C MET A 171 -8.22 13.25 15.47
N ALA A 172 -7.63 14.30 14.89
CA ALA A 172 -6.78 14.17 13.71
C ALA A 172 -5.47 13.45 14.07
N GLN A 173 -5.04 12.55 13.20
CA GLN A 173 -3.72 11.93 13.24
C GLN A 173 -2.76 12.70 12.32
N ASN A 174 -1.46 12.60 12.59
CA ASN A 174 -0.46 13.14 11.68
C ASN A 174 -0.63 12.50 10.29
N PRO A 175 -0.71 13.30 9.21
CA PRO A 175 -0.76 12.76 7.87
C PRO A 175 0.46 11.90 7.56
N VAL A 176 0.25 10.84 6.79
CA VAL A 176 1.32 9.94 6.34
C VAL A 176 1.33 9.90 4.82
N TYR A 177 2.48 10.18 4.22
CA TYR A 177 2.72 9.94 2.80
C TYR A 177 3.04 8.46 2.61
N VAL A 178 2.22 7.78 1.81
CA VAL A 178 2.48 6.44 1.29
C VAL A 178 3.01 6.60 -0.13
N ILE A 179 4.30 6.37 -0.31
CA ILE A 179 4.98 6.49 -1.60
C ILE A 179 5.27 5.08 -2.09
N SER A 180 4.97 4.80 -3.35
CA SER A 180 5.16 3.48 -3.92
C SER A 180 5.73 3.56 -5.32
N PHE A 181 6.68 2.68 -5.65
CA PHE A 181 7.27 2.56 -7.00
C PHE A 181 7.82 1.14 -7.24
N GLY A 182 8.34 0.90 -8.45
CA GLY A 182 8.89 -0.39 -8.84
C GLY A 182 7.82 -1.49 -8.93
N GLY A 183 8.26 -2.75 -8.86
CA GLY A 183 7.44 -3.92 -9.13
C GLY A 183 7.40 -4.27 -10.62
N ARG A 184 7.10 -5.53 -10.93
CA ARG A 184 6.69 -5.89 -12.29
C ARG A 184 5.42 -5.09 -12.62
N PRO A 185 5.24 -4.60 -13.85
CA PRO A 185 3.95 -4.06 -14.27
C PRO A 185 2.89 -5.07 -13.87
N ALA A 186 1.93 -4.66 -13.03
CA ALA A 186 0.88 -5.55 -12.57
C ALA A 186 0.35 -6.28 -13.81
N GLN A 187 0.59 -7.60 -13.88
CA GLN A 187 -0.09 -8.44 -14.83
C GLN A 187 -1.54 -8.32 -14.41
N LEU A 188 -2.25 -7.36 -15.03
CA LEU A 188 -3.67 -7.10 -14.82
C LEU A 188 -4.34 -8.44 -14.62
N TRP A 189 -4.94 -8.66 -13.45
CA TRP A 189 -5.60 -9.91 -13.07
C TRP A 189 -6.12 -10.66 -14.30
N ASN A 190 -5.35 -11.65 -14.76
CA ASN A 190 -5.72 -12.48 -15.87
C ASN A 190 -6.55 -13.60 -15.27
N ALA A 191 -7.86 -13.36 -15.17
CA ALA A 191 -8.81 -14.42 -14.88
C ALA A 191 -8.47 -15.63 -15.78
N PRO A 192 -8.40 -16.87 -15.23
CA PRO A 192 -8.01 -18.05 -16.00
C PRO A 192 -8.90 -18.16 -17.25
N GLY A 193 -8.29 -18.10 -18.45
CA GLY A 193 -9.01 -18.20 -19.72
C GLY A 193 -8.86 -17.02 -20.70
N ARG A 194 -8.11 -15.95 -20.37
CA ARG A 194 -7.67 -14.98 -21.37
C ARG A 194 -6.25 -15.29 -21.84
N ALA A 195 -6.16 -16.01 -22.95
CA ALA A 195 -4.94 -16.01 -23.76
C ALA A 195 -4.52 -14.56 -24.04
N GLU A 196 -3.20 -14.33 -23.99
CA GLU A 196 -2.52 -13.07 -24.28
C GLU A 196 -3.19 -12.36 -25.46
N ARG A 197 -3.96 -11.32 -25.15
CA ARG A 197 -4.23 -10.29 -26.14
C ARG A 197 -3.24 -9.18 -25.85
N GLU A 198 -2.28 -9.05 -26.74
CA GLU A 198 -1.61 -7.78 -27.04
C GLU A 198 -2.59 -6.63 -26.76
N THR A 199 -2.12 -5.60 -26.07
CA THR A 199 -2.85 -4.35 -25.82
C THR A 199 -3.11 -3.63 -27.15
N LYS A 200 -4.02 -4.20 -27.95
CA LYS A 200 -4.64 -3.50 -29.06
C LYS A 200 -5.41 -2.36 -28.43
N ASN A 201 -4.96 -1.15 -28.76
CA ASN A 201 -5.70 0.09 -28.62
C ASN A 201 -7.19 -0.20 -28.86
N THR A 202 -7.99 -0.27 -27.81
CA THR A 202 -9.33 -0.84 -27.96
C THR A 202 -10.19 0.16 -28.72
N GLU A 203 -10.60 -0.19 -29.94
CA GLU A 203 -11.50 0.57 -30.83
C GLU A 203 -12.94 0.65 -30.30
N TYR A 204 -13.14 0.92 -29.01
CA TYR A 204 -14.44 1.21 -28.45
C TYR A 204 -14.54 2.70 -28.17
N PRO A 205 -15.46 3.43 -28.84
CA PRO A 205 -15.76 4.81 -28.49
C PRO A 205 -16.17 4.89 -27.02
N ARG A 206 -15.47 5.74 -26.24
CA ARG A 206 -15.72 5.95 -24.81
C ARG A 206 -16.29 7.35 -24.59
N LEU A 207 -17.35 7.45 -23.78
CA LEU A 207 -17.95 8.71 -23.37
C LEU A 207 -17.94 8.80 -21.84
N MET A 208 -17.36 9.87 -21.30
CA MET A 208 -17.37 10.16 -19.86
C MET A 208 -18.33 11.31 -19.57
N LEU A 209 -19.27 11.10 -18.64
CA LEU A 209 -20.17 12.14 -18.15
C LEU A 209 -19.75 12.57 -16.73
N ALA A 210 -19.16 13.76 -16.63
CA ALA A 210 -18.74 14.37 -15.38
C ALA A 210 -19.53 15.65 -15.10
N ALA A 211 -19.64 16.02 -13.83
CA ALA A 211 -20.29 17.27 -13.40
C ALA A 211 -19.76 17.67 -12.01
N PRO A 212 -19.69 18.97 -11.69
CA PRO A 212 -18.97 19.49 -10.52
C PRO A 212 -19.54 19.07 -9.15
N LYS A 213 -20.80 18.60 -9.07
CA LYS A 213 -21.46 18.20 -7.82
C LYS A 213 -22.41 17.00 -7.97
N SER A 214 -22.82 16.39 -6.85
CA SER A 214 -23.91 15.42 -6.81
C SER A 214 -25.24 16.07 -7.23
N GLY A 215 -26.23 15.27 -7.65
CA GLY A 215 -27.54 15.78 -8.07
C GLY A 215 -27.58 16.57 -9.40
N SER A 216 -26.46 16.79 -10.09
CA SER A 216 -26.43 17.53 -11.37
C SER A 216 -27.04 16.79 -12.58
N GLY A 217 -27.85 15.74 -12.37
CA GLY A 217 -28.51 15.01 -13.46
C GLY A 217 -27.63 14.04 -14.26
N LYS A 218 -26.37 13.80 -13.87
CA LYS A 218 -25.46 12.84 -14.56
C LYS A 218 -26.11 11.48 -14.81
N THR A 219 -26.72 10.90 -13.78
CA THR A 219 -27.40 9.60 -13.88
C THR A 219 -28.57 9.67 -14.86
N MET A 220 -29.37 10.74 -14.83
CA MET A 220 -30.50 10.93 -15.74
C MET A 220 -30.03 11.00 -17.19
N VAL A 221 -28.97 11.77 -17.47
CA VAL A 221 -28.38 11.87 -18.82
C VAL A 221 -27.77 10.53 -19.25
N THR A 222 -27.04 9.83 -18.37
CA THR A 222 -26.50 8.50 -18.65
C THR A 222 -27.62 7.51 -19.00
N CYS A 223 -28.68 7.43 -18.20
CA CYS A 223 -29.82 6.56 -18.46
C CYS A 223 -30.51 6.91 -19.78
N GLY A 224 -30.68 8.20 -20.10
CA GLY A 224 -31.24 8.66 -21.37
C GLY A 224 -30.41 8.22 -22.59
N LEU A 225 -29.08 8.35 -22.51
CA LEU A 225 -28.17 7.88 -23.56
C LEU A 225 -28.18 6.36 -23.71
N LEU A 226 -28.15 5.62 -22.61
CA LEU A 226 -28.24 4.15 -22.64
C LEU A 226 -29.54 3.68 -23.28
N ALA A 227 -30.68 4.29 -22.91
CA ALA A 227 -31.97 3.97 -23.51
C ALA A 227 -32.00 4.30 -25.02
N ALA A 228 -31.43 5.43 -25.43
CA ALA A 228 -31.32 5.81 -26.84
C ALA A 228 -30.42 4.85 -27.63
N TRP A 229 -29.28 4.44 -27.08
CA TRP A 229 -28.36 3.50 -27.71
C TRP A 229 -28.92 2.08 -27.78
N GLN A 230 -29.65 1.65 -26.75
CA GLN A 230 -30.38 0.38 -26.77
C GLN A 230 -31.44 0.36 -27.88
N LYS A 231 -32.22 1.44 -28.05
CA LYS A 231 -33.17 1.58 -29.18
C LYS A 231 -32.49 1.52 -30.54
N ARG A 232 -31.24 1.98 -30.63
CA ARG A 232 -30.41 1.90 -31.84
C ARG A 232 -29.67 0.56 -32.00
N LYS A 233 -29.94 -0.42 -31.13
CA LYS A 233 -29.29 -1.75 -31.12
C LYS A 233 -27.76 -1.67 -31.01
N LEU A 234 -27.24 -0.65 -30.31
CA LEU A 234 -25.82 -0.52 -30.00
C LEU A 234 -25.50 -1.25 -28.69
N ASN A 235 -24.42 -2.04 -28.71
CA ASN A 235 -23.91 -2.72 -27.52
C ASN A 235 -23.13 -1.72 -26.64
N CYS A 236 -23.82 -1.09 -25.70
CA CYS A 236 -23.21 -0.19 -24.71
C CYS A 236 -23.08 -0.87 -23.33
N ARG A 237 -22.02 -0.56 -22.60
CA ARG A 237 -21.86 -0.92 -21.19
C ARG A 237 -21.68 0.33 -20.35
N ALA A 238 -22.42 0.41 -19.24
CA ALA A 238 -22.33 1.52 -18.32
C ALA A 238 -21.43 1.13 -17.14
N PHE A 239 -20.49 2.00 -16.80
CA PHE A 239 -19.65 1.87 -15.62
C PHE A 239 -19.86 3.11 -14.77
N LYS A 240 -20.18 2.92 -13.48
CA LYS A 240 -20.26 4.03 -12.54
C LYS A 240 -18.88 4.21 -11.92
N CYS A 241 -18.29 5.38 -12.13
CA CYS A 241 -17.15 5.83 -11.34
C CYS A 241 -17.68 6.86 -10.32
N GLY A 242 -17.49 6.62 -9.03
CA GLY A 242 -17.86 7.53 -7.94
C GLY A 242 -18.44 6.80 -6.71
N PRO A 243 -18.26 7.36 -5.50
CA PRO A 243 -18.30 6.60 -4.25
C PRO A 243 -19.72 6.30 -3.76
N ASP A 244 -19.87 5.17 -3.07
CA ASP A 244 -21.06 4.73 -2.32
C ASP A 244 -21.35 5.58 -1.07
N TYR A 245 -21.13 6.89 -1.12
CA TYR A 245 -21.67 7.77 -0.10
C TYR A 245 -23.11 8.06 -0.44
N ILE A 246 -23.99 7.38 0.30
CA ILE A 246 -25.29 7.89 0.71
C ILE A 246 -25.06 9.33 1.16
N ASP A 247 -25.63 10.28 0.43
CA ASP A 247 -25.90 11.63 0.90
C ASP A 247 -27.43 11.79 0.93
N PRO A 248 -27.96 12.64 1.84
CA PRO A 248 -29.25 12.53 2.51
C PRO A 248 -30.51 12.62 1.65
#